data_AF-A0A3D3QI26-F1
#
_entry.id   AF-A0A3D3QI26-F1
#
_cell.length_a   1.000
_cell.length_b   1.000
_cell.length_c   1.000
_cell.angle_alpha   90.00
_cell.angle_beta   90.00
_cell.angle_gamma   90.00
#
_symmetry.space_group_name_H-M   'P 1'
#
loop_
_entity.id
_entity.type
_entity.pdbx_description
1 polymer ?
#
loop_
_entity_poly.entity_id
_entity_poly.type
_entity_poly.pdbx_seq_one_letter_code
_entity_poly.pdbx_strand_id
1 'polypeptide(L)'
;ADYGMPQQRSRVFILAYRTPGCGNGPSSEQRITNGEEKFGAPRKIRGPLSKWLLGKSTSKSASKWEMGAFAEAFPVTGELDKKYEFIPQDLNAYTSKSSPFGNVGYAYRQQIAASDGSRPRVNLFWSTKVKADYDGERRVLGDPDILVKDHDPKYEIDPVRLDEWRYAKSTKNEFRLRKKDRDNVDSELLERYDECMSAPFGERREMWMDERWRARFKAAVGEDSFYHYDEGTMGFDELDSPSRTMVTAEIGSTPSRMRHIIEYEEGKYRRLMPIEAERLNMFPDDWTLIDGISDSRRGFLMGNALVVGVIDCLREPIGKLIRDRSGA
;
A
#
# COMPACT_ATOMS: atom_id res chain seq x y z
N ALA A 1 -3.61 -11.05 3.58
CA ALA A 1 -4.58 -11.91 2.89
C ALA A 1 -3.87 -13.10 2.26
N ASP A 2 -3.13 -12.89 1.16
CA ASP A 2 -2.56 -13.95 0.30
C ASP A 2 -1.81 -15.07 1.04
N TYR A 3 -1.02 -14.69 2.06
CA TYR A 3 -0.21 -15.55 2.93
C TYR A 3 -0.73 -15.56 4.38
N GLY A 4 -2.01 -15.84 4.61
CA GLY A 4 -2.60 -16.06 5.94
C GLY A 4 -2.78 -14.84 6.87
N MET A 5 -2.14 -13.71 6.55
CA MET A 5 -2.29 -12.44 7.27
C MET A 5 -3.74 -11.92 7.16
N PRO A 6 -4.40 -11.45 8.23
CA PRO A 6 -5.82 -11.07 8.20
C PRO A 6 -6.12 -9.83 7.34
N GLN A 7 -5.08 -9.04 7.04
CA GLN A 7 -5.19 -7.77 6.32
C GLN A 7 -4.64 -7.86 4.88
N GLN A 8 -5.30 -7.21 3.94
CA GLN A 8 -4.80 -6.88 2.60
C GLN A 8 -3.90 -5.64 2.73
N ARG A 9 -2.62 -5.76 2.38
CA ARG A 9 -1.64 -4.66 2.41
C ARG A 9 -0.86 -4.60 1.10
N SER A 10 -1.24 -3.70 0.21
CA SER A 10 -0.53 -3.42 -1.05
C SER A 10 0.75 -2.59 -0.81
N ARG A 11 1.72 -3.16 -0.08
CA ARG A 11 3.05 -2.55 0.15
C ARG A 11 4.08 -3.15 -0.81
N VAL A 12 4.84 -2.29 -1.49
CA VAL A 12 6.01 -2.71 -2.27
C VAL A 12 7.21 -2.87 -1.34
N PHE A 13 7.84 -4.03 -1.35
CA PHE A 13 9.07 -4.29 -0.60
C PHE A 13 10.28 -4.24 -1.54
N ILE A 14 11.30 -3.45 -1.20
CA ILE A 14 12.51 -3.26 -2.01
C ILE A 14 13.71 -3.81 -1.25
N LEU A 15 14.15 -5.02 -1.59
CA LEU A 15 15.34 -5.65 -1.00
C LEU A 15 16.61 -5.22 -1.74
N ALA A 16 17.02 -3.96 -1.52
CA ALA A 16 18.17 -3.36 -2.16
C ALA A 16 19.50 -3.78 -1.50
N TYR A 17 20.20 -4.74 -2.10
CA TYR A 17 21.65 -4.82 -1.91
C TYR A 17 22.31 -3.65 -2.66
N ARG A 18 22.73 -2.64 -1.90
CA ARG A 18 24.04 -1.97 -2.08
C ARG A 18 25.03 -2.95 -2.78
N THR A 19 25.84 -2.58 -3.80
CA THR A 19 26.92 -3.41 -4.42
C THR A 19 28.24 -2.62 -4.62
N PRO A 20 29.41 -3.05 -4.06
CA PRO A 20 30.61 -2.22 -4.06
C PRO A 20 31.09 -2.09 -5.50
N GLY A 21 31.57 -0.91 -5.86
CA GLY A 21 31.80 -0.55 -7.25
C GLY A 21 32.69 -1.56 -7.97
N CYS A 22 32.30 -1.95 -9.18
CA CYS A 22 33.13 -2.74 -10.08
C CYS A 22 34.34 -1.90 -10.52
N GLY A 23 35.40 -1.90 -9.72
CA GLY A 23 36.61 -1.11 -9.93
C GLY A 23 37.83 -1.80 -9.34
N ASN A 24 38.76 -2.21 -10.21
CA ASN A 24 40.06 -2.77 -9.82
C ASN A 24 41.04 -1.64 -9.44
N GLY A 25 40.59 -0.69 -8.62
CA GLY A 25 41.30 0.55 -8.29
C GLY A 25 42.32 0.37 -7.15
N PRO A 26 43.58 0.83 -7.31
CA PRO A 26 44.66 0.56 -6.36
C PRO A 26 44.75 1.56 -5.17
N SER A 27 43.64 2.15 -4.72
CA SER A 27 43.64 3.01 -3.51
C SER A 27 42.67 2.52 -2.43
N SER A 28 43.01 2.80 -1.17
CA SER A 28 42.22 2.43 0.02
C SER A 28 41.01 3.34 0.22
N GLU A 29 41.09 4.61 -0.15
CA GLU A 29 40.02 5.60 0.05
C GLU A 29 38.78 5.34 -0.83
N GLN A 30 38.96 4.77 -2.03
CA GLN A 30 37.84 4.30 -2.87
C GLN A 30 37.05 3.14 -2.22
N ARG A 31 37.60 2.51 -1.17
CA ARG A 31 36.95 1.42 -0.42
C ARG A 31 36.07 1.93 0.72
N ILE A 32 36.10 3.22 1.04
CA ILE A 32 35.18 3.85 2.00
C ILE A 32 33.82 4.01 1.32
N THR A 33 32.92 3.07 1.64
CA THR A 33 31.60 2.92 1.02
C THR A 33 30.49 3.74 1.68
N ASN A 34 30.72 4.33 2.86
CA ASN A 34 29.71 5.15 3.54
C ASN A 34 29.86 6.64 3.17
N GLY A 35 28.78 7.19 2.62
CA GLY A 35 28.61 8.56 2.13
C GLY A 35 27.32 8.61 1.29
N GLU A 36 26.71 9.78 1.14
CA GLU A 36 25.34 9.94 0.61
C GLU A 36 25.08 9.31 -0.77
N GLU A 37 26.12 9.20 -1.61
CA GLU A 37 26.00 8.69 -2.99
C GLU A 37 26.52 7.25 -3.19
N LYS A 38 26.98 6.56 -2.13
CA LYS A 38 27.73 5.30 -2.24
C LYS A 38 26.98 4.09 -1.65
N PHE A 39 26.66 3.12 -2.52
CA PHE A 39 25.81 1.98 -2.14
C PHE A 39 26.50 0.62 -2.40
N GLY A 40 27.27 0.05 -1.43
CA GLY A 40 28.08 -1.20 -1.64
C GLY A 40 28.03 -2.46 -0.70
N ALA A 41 27.62 -3.65 -1.20
CA ALA A 41 27.82 -5.07 -0.72
C ALA A 41 27.65 -6.16 -1.86
N PRO A 42 28.62 -7.04 -2.20
CA PRO A 42 28.73 -7.63 -3.57
C PRO A 42 27.78 -8.79 -3.95
N ARG A 43 27.34 -8.80 -5.23
CA ARG A 43 26.49 -9.87 -5.83
C ARG A 43 27.26 -11.18 -6.03
N LYS A 44 27.25 -12.05 -5.02
CA LYS A 44 27.70 -13.46 -5.10
C LYS A 44 26.54 -14.47 -5.13
N ILE A 45 25.41 -14.14 -5.79
CA ILE A 45 24.29 -15.10 -5.86
C ILE A 45 24.68 -16.37 -6.62
N ARG A 46 24.32 -17.54 -6.09
CA ARG A 46 24.56 -18.82 -6.79
C ARG A 46 23.39 -19.12 -7.73
N GLY A 47 23.55 -18.89 -9.03
CA GLY A 47 22.55 -19.22 -10.06
C GLY A 47 21.78 -18.01 -10.63
N PRO A 48 20.70 -18.25 -11.38
CA PRO A 48 19.94 -17.20 -12.06
C PRO A 48 19.02 -16.47 -11.08
N LEU A 49 18.79 -15.17 -11.34
CA LEU A 49 17.97 -14.33 -10.48
C LEU A 49 16.47 -14.74 -10.49
N SER A 50 16.01 -15.51 -11.48
CA SER A 50 14.69 -16.15 -11.48
C SER A 50 14.49 -17.10 -10.30
N LYS A 51 15.42 -18.04 -10.09
CA LYS A 51 15.41 -18.97 -8.94
C LYS A 51 15.49 -18.21 -7.61
N TRP A 52 16.23 -17.11 -7.59
CA TRP A 52 16.37 -16.27 -6.41
C TRP A 52 15.09 -15.49 -6.06
N LEU A 53 14.35 -14.98 -7.05
CA LEU A 53 13.13 -14.19 -6.86
C LEU A 53 11.84 -15.01 -6.73
N LEU A 54 11.76 -16.15 -7.43
CA LEU A 54 10.54 -16.96 -7.53
C LEU A 54 10.61 -18.28 -6.76
N GLY A 55 11.80 -18.68 -6.29
CA GLY A 55 12.04 -19.94 -5.56
C GLY A 55 11.96 -21.20 -6.42
N LYS A 56 11.11 -21.22 -7.45
CA LYS A 56 10.90 -22.32 -8.39
C LYS A 56 11.86 -22.23 -9.59
N SER A 57 12.25 -23.38 -10.14
CA SER A 57 12.97 -23.50 -11.41
C SER A 57 12.94 -24.95 -11.92
N THR A 58 12.74 -25.14 -13.22
CA THR A 58 12.72 -26.44 -13.92
C THR A 58 14.12 -27.00 -14.23
N SER A 59 15.18 -26.28 -13.87
CA SER A 59 16.57 -26.70 -14.12
C SER A 59 17.00 -27.88 -13.24
N LYS A 60 17.65 -28.89 -13.82
CA LYS A 60 18.32 -29.97 -13.06
C LYS A 60 19.41 -29.47 -12.09
N SER A 61 19.87 -28.24 -12.25
CA SER A 61 20.82 -27.58 -11.34
C SER A 61 20.16 -26.72 -10.25
N ALA A 62 18.82 -26.64 -10.19
CA ALA A 62 18.10 -25.72 -9.29
C ALA A 62 18.32 -25.98 -7.79
N SER A 63 18.73 -27.19 -7.41
CA SER A 63 19.14 -27.55 -6.03
C SER A 63 20.51 -27.00 -5.63
N LYS A 64 21.34 -26.57 -6.59
CA LYS A 64 22.66 -25.96 -6.37
C LYS A 64 22.60 -24.42 -6.37
N TRP A 65 21.39 -23.85 -6.43
CA TRP A 65 21.15 -22.42 -6.62
C TRP A 65 20.48 -21.79 -5.40
N GLU A 66 20.90 -20.57 -5.09
CA GLU A 66 20.43 -19.76 -3.97
C GLU A 66 18.98 -19.30 -4.19
N MET A 67 18.16 -19.48 -3.17
CA MET A 67 16.82 -18.89 -3.07
C MET A 67 16.92 -17.57 -2.28
N GLY A 68 16.21 -16.53 -2.72
CA GLY A 68 16.21 -15.24 -2.05
C GLY A 68 15.25 -15.20 -0.88
N ALA A 69 15.50 -14.31 0.08
CA ALA A 69 14.70 -14.21 1.30
C ALA A 69 13.18 -14.04 1.05
N PHE A 70 12.81 -13.27 0.02
CA PHE A 70 11.40 -13.12 -0.37
C PHE A 70 10.80 -14.37 -1.02
N ALA A 71 11.58 -15.16 -1.76
CA ALA A 71 11.12 -16.42 -2.34
C ALA A 71 10.98 -17.54 -1.31
N GLU A 72 11.73 -17.47 -0.21
CA GLU A 72 11.63 -18.39 0.93
C GLU A 72 10.49 -18.00 1.89
N ALA A 73 10.29 -16.71 2.13
CA ALA A 73 9.22 -16.19 2.98
C ALA A 73 7.83 -16.16 2.31
N PHE A 74 7.80 -15.84 1.02
CA PHE A 74 6.58 -15.60 0.23
C PHE A 74 6.69 -16.33 -1.12
N PRO A 75 6.53 -17.67 -1.14
CA PRO A 75 6.62 -18.47 -2.36
C PRO A 75 5.52 -18.09 -3.36
N VAL A 76 5.83 -18.18 -4.66
CA VAL A 76 4.95 -17.68 -5.73
C VAL A 76 4.83 -18.63 -6.92
N THR A 77 3.73 -18.49 -7.66
CA THR A 77 3.50 -19.11 -8.98
C THR A 77 3.53 -18.07 -10.09
N GLY A 78 4.29 -18.36 -11.14
CA GLY A 78 4.53 -17.49 -12.29
C GLY A 78 5.88 -17.83 -12.93
N GLU A 79 6.15 -17.28 -14.12
CA GLU A 79 7.39 -17.51 -14.85
C GLU A 79 8.19 -16.24 -15.08
N LEU A 80 9.52 -16.39 -15.14
CA LEU A 80 10.43 -15.32 -15.55
C LEU A 80 10.59 -15.35 -17.08
N ASP A 81 9.87 -14.48 -17.79
CA ASP A 81 10.08 -14.24 -19.22
C ASP A 81 11.53 -13.84 -19.52
N LYS A 82 11.98 -14.08 -20.74
CA LYS A 82 13.39 -14.03 -21.16
C LYS A 82 13.83 -12.63 -21.62
N LYS A 83 12.91 -11.68 -21.79
CA LYS A 83 13.20 -10.33 -22.27
C LYS A 83 13.27 -9.33 -21.10
N TYR A 84 14.29 -8.47 -21.11
CA TYR A 84 14.39 -7.31 -20.21
C TYR A 84 13.79 -6.07 -20.86
N GLU A 85 13.47 -5.07 -20.05
CA GLU A 85 12.91 -3.79 -20.48
C GLU A 85 13.77 -2.62 -20.01
N PHE A 86 13.66 -1.47 -20.68
CA PHE A 86 14.30 -0.22 -20.25
C PHE A 86 13.39 0.46 -19.23
N ILE A 87 13.94 1.01 -18.14
CA ILE A 87 13.11 1.77 -17.18
C ILE A 87 12.49 2.97 -17.92
N PRO A 88 11.15 3.14 -17.91
CA PRO A 88 10.50 4.21 -18.65
C PRO A 88 11.01 5.59 -18.22
N GLN A 89 11.28 6.46 -19.18
CA GLN A 89 11.80 7.81 -18.92
C GLN A 89 10.68 8.79 -18.56
N ASP A 90 9.52 8.66 -19.20
CA ASP A 90 8.30 9.34 -18.77
C ASP A 90 7.47 8.40 -17.88
N LEU A 91 7.43 8.71 -16.58
CA LEU A 91 6.58 8.00 -15.63
C LEU A 91 5.15 8.58 -15.57
N ASN A 92 4.89 9.74 -16.17
CA ASN A 92 3.58 10.40 -16.16
C ASN A 92 2.61 9.82 -17.21
N ALA A 93 3.14 9.12 -18.22
CA ALA A 93 2.35 8.31 -19.16
C ALA A 93 1.62 7.12 -18.50
N TYR A 94 1.90 6.83 -17.23
CA TYR A 94 1.37 5.70 -16.48
C TYR A 94 0.39 6.14 -15.40
N THR A 95 -0.56 5.26 -15.06
CA THR A 95 -1.64 5.56 -14.09
C THR A 95 -1.76 4.43 -13.07
N SER A 96 -2.59 4.64 -12.04
CA SER A 96 -2.98 3.57 -11.10
C SER A 96 -3.65 2.35 -11.76
N LYS A 97 -4.12 2.48 -13.01
CA LYS A 97 -4.68 1.39 -13.84
C LYS A 97 -3.71 0.86 -14.90
N SER A 98 -2.60 1.56 -15.16
CA SER A 98 -1.61 1.24 -16.19
C SER A 98 -0.19 1.36 -15.61
N SER A 99 0.26 0.34 -14.89
CA SER A 99 1.65 0.18 -14.43
C SER A 99 2.49 -0.53 -15.51
N PRO A 100 3.74 -0.10 -15.79
CA PRO A 100 4.69 -0.86 -16.60
C PRO A 100 5.33 -2.02 -15.82
N PHE A 101 5.14 -2.06 -14.50
CA PHE A 101 5.71 -3.07 -13.60
C PHE A 101 4.67 -4.10 -13.18
N GLY A 102 5.07 -5.37 -13.19
CA GLY A 102 4.40 -6.44 -12.46
C GLY A 102 4.63 -6.37 -10.95
N ASN A 103 4.07 -7.33 -10.19
CA ASN A 103 4.17 -7.36 -8.72
C ASN A 103 5.46 -8.00 -8.19
N VAL A 104 6.23 -8.71 -9.02
CA VAL A 104 7.59 -9.17 -8.71
C VAL A 104 8.54 -8.83 -9.86
N GLY A 105 9.75 -8.37 -9.53
CA GLY A 105 10.76 -7.99 -10.51
C GLY A 105 12.10 -7.58 -9.90
N TYR A 106 13.00 -7.08 -10.74
CA TYR A 106 14.30 -6.52 -10.36
C TYR A 106 14.76 -5.44 -11.34
N ALA A 107 15.53 -4.48 -10.84
CA ALA A 107 16.19 -3.46 -11.66
C ALA A 107 17.72 -3.60 -11.58
N TYR A 108 18.42 -3.25 -12.65
CA TYR A 108 19.88 -3.33 -12.75
C TYR A 108 20.42 -2.39 -13.84
N ARG A 109 21.72 -2.07 -13.81
CA ARG A 109 22.37 -1.22 -14.79
C ARG A 109 23.40 -2.00 -15.59
N GLN A 110 23.32 -1.99 -16.91
CA GLN A 110 24.21 -2.73 -17.82
C GLN A 110 24.68 -1.83 -18.97
N GLN A 111 25.82 -2.14 -19.58
CA GLN A 111 26.17 -1.60 -20.90
C GLN A 111 25.50 -2.44 -22.00
N ILE A 112 24.69 -1.79 -22.83
CA ILE A 112 24.12 -2.35 -24.05
C ILE A 112 24.78 -1.69 -25.25
N ALA A 113 24.98 -2.43 -26.35
CA ALA A 113 25.45 -1.85 -27.60
C ALA A 113 24.31 -1.10 -28.30
N ALA A 114 24.53 0.17 -28.62
CA ALA A 114 23.61 0.99 -29.40
C ALA A 114 23.93 0.88 -30.91
N SER A 115 23.00 1.36 -31.74
CA SER A 115 23.10 1.31 -33.22
C SER A 115 24.20 2.17 -33.81
N ASP A 116 24.71 3.15 -33.05
CA ASP A 116 25.87 3.98 -33.37
C ASP A 116 27.22 3.31 -33.00
N GLY A 117 27.18 2.07 -32.48
CA GLY A 117 28.36 1.34 -31.99
C GLY A 117 28.79 1.71 -30.57
N SER A 118 28.16 2.71 -29.94
CA SER A 118 28.45 3.09 -28.55
C SER A 118 27.95 2.05 -27.56
N ARG A 119 28.42 2.13 -26.30
CA ARG A 119 28.03 1.21 -25.21
C ARG A 119 27.56 1.95 -23.96
N PRO A 120 26.45 2.71 -24.03
CA PRO A 120 25.92 3.45 -22.89
C PRO A 120 25.54 2.53 -21.73
N ARG A 121 25.73 3.01 -20.50
CA ARG A 121 25.18 2.35 -19.29
C ARG A 121 23.71 2.73 -19.18
N VAL A 122 22.82 1.77 -19.44
CA VAL A 122 21.37 1.93 -19.37
C VAL A 122 20.80 1.27 -18.13
N ASN A 123 19.76 1.87 -17.57
CA ASN A 123 18.99 1.29 -16.47
C ASN A 123 17.90 0.39 -17.06
N LEU A 124 17.92 -0.87 -16.65
CA LEU A 124 17.05 -1.93 -17.12
C LEU A 124 16.24 -2.46 -15.95
N PHE A 125 15.05 -2.98 -16.25
CA PHE A 125 14.30 -3.78 -15.31
C PHE A 125 13.80 -5.05 -15.97
N TRP A 126 13.30 -5.92 -15.11
CA TRP A 126 12.57 -7.11 -15.47
C TRP A 126 11.44 -7.29 -14.46
N SER A 127 10.21 -7.57 -14.89
CA SER A 127 9.10 -7.85 -13.97
C SER A 127 8.02 -8.76 -14.57
N THR A 128 7.20 -9.38 -13.72
CA THR A 128 6.00 -10.13 -14.15
C THR A 128 4.89 -10.06 -13.09
N LYS A 129 3.71 -10.56 -13.46
CA LYS A 129 2.61 -10.83 -12.55
C LYS A 129 2.70 -12.28 -12.06
N VAL A 130 2.92 -12.43 -10.76
CA VAL A 130 2.87 -13.72 -10.04
C VAL A 130 1.65 -13.77 -9.12
N LYS A 131 1.26 -14.98 -8.72
CA LYS A 131 0.30 -15.21 -7.62
C LYS A 131 1.03 -15.83 -6.42
N ALA A 132 0.50 -15.64 -5.22
CA ALA A 132 0.98 -16.36 -4.04
C ALA A 132 0.81 -17.88 -4.20
N ASP A 133 1.78 -18.63 -3.70
CA ASP A 133 1.81 -20.10 -3.66
C ASP A 133 1.60 -20.56 -2.22
N TYR A 134 0.38 -20.37 -1.72
CA TYR A 134 0.04 -20.56 -0.31
C TYR A 134 -1.26 -21.35 -0.16
N ASP A 135 -1.16 -22.54 0.41
CA ASP A 135 -2.22 -23.49 0.72
C ASP A 135 -2.68 -23.44 2.19
N GLY A 136 -1.92 -22.76 3.05
CA GLY A 136 -2.23 -22.57 4.46
C GLY A 136 -3.49 -21.74 4.75
N GLU A 137 -3.83 -21.73 6.04
CA GLU A 137 -5.00 -21.08 6.62
C GLU A 137 -5.05 -19.57 6.33
N ARG A 138 -6.24 -19.03 6.08
CA ARG A 138 -6.48 -17.63 5.74
C ARG A 138 -7.45 -17.03 6.72
N ARG A 139 -6.99 -16.01 7.45
CA ARG A 139 -7.84 -15.20 8.31
C ARG A 139 -8.58 -14.11 7.57
N VAL A 140 -9.77 -13.82 8.04
CA VAL A 140 -10.74 -12.83 7.58
C VAL A 140 -10.90 -11.72 8.62
N LEU A 141 -11.72 -10.71 8.36
CA LEU A 141 -11.96 -9.62 9.33
C LEU A 141 -12.76 -10.11 10.56
N GLY A 142 -13.66 -11.07 10.38
CA GLY A 142 -14.57 -11.57 11.42
C GLY A 142 -13.99 -12.59 12.41
N ASP A 143 -12.72 -12.99 12.26
CA ASP A 143 -12.16 -14.05 13.10
C ASP A 143 -12.07 -13.66 14.59
N PRO A 144 -12.24 -14.64 15.52
CA PRO A 144 -12.25 -14.37 16.96
C PRO A 144 -10.87 -14.03 17.55
N ASP A 145 -9.78 -14.20 16.80
CA ASP A 145 -8.46 -13.65 17.16
C ASP A 145 -8.26 -12.21 16.65
N ILE A 146 -9.17 -11.69 15.82
CA ILE A 146 -9.14 -10.34 15.25
C ILE A 146 -10.14 -9.41 15.95
N LEU A 147 -11.43 -9.75 15.92
CA LEU A 147 -12.45 -8.98 16.63
C LEU A 147 -12.53 -9.38 18.10
N VAL A 148 -12.96 -8.45 18.95
CA VAL A 148 -13.40 -8.82 20.30
C VAL A 148 -14.88 -9.22 20.26
N LYS A 149 -15.24 -10.15 21.15
CA LYS A 149 -16.64 -10.53 21.38
C LYS A 149 -17.41 -9.43 22.12
N ASP A 150 -16.80 -8.88 23.17
CA ASP A 150 -17.41 -7.89 24.05
C ASP A 150 -16.77 -6.51 23.76
N HIS A 151 -17.48 -5.64 23.04
CA HIS A 151 -16.97 -4.32 22.64
C HIS A 151 -17.44 -3.19 23.57
N ASP A 152 -16.70 -2.07 23.58
CA ASP A 152 -17.09 -0.84 24.28
C ASP A 152 -18.14 -0.08 23.43
N PRO A 153 -19.35 0.21 23.97
CA PRO A 153 -20.41 0.92 23.24
C PRO A 153 -19.99 2.28 22.66
N LYS A 154 -18.91 2.92 23.15
CA LYS A 154 -18.38 4.17 22.56
C LYS A 154 -17.91 4.00 21.11
N TYR A 155 -17.75 2.77 20.60
CA TYR A 155 -17.39 2.48 19.20
C TYR A 155 -18.59 2.18 18.29
N GLU A 156 -19.78 1.98 18.85
CA GLU A 156 -21.00 1.81 18.06
C GLU A 156 -21.30 3.05 17.21
N ILE A 157 -22.19 2.86 16.23
CA ILE A 157 -22.70 3.90 15.34
C ILE A 157 -24.17 4.11 15.70
N ASP A 158 -24.46 5.30 16.20
CA ASP A 158 -25.82 5.82 16.35
C ASP A 158 -26.60 5.62 15.03
N PRO A 159 -27.73 4.89 15.04
CA PRO A 159 -28.54 4.65 13.84
C PRO A 159 -28.97 5.94 13.12
N VAL A 160 -29.20 7.04 13.86
CA VAL A 160 -29.55 8.35 13.28
C VAL A 160 -28.40 8.93 12.43
N ARG A 161 -27.16 8.54 12.75
CA ARG A 161 -25.93 8.99 12.07
C ARG A 161 -25.44 8.01 11.02
N LEU A 162 -26.13 6.88 10.81
CA LEU A 162 -25.69 5.82 9.91
C LEU A 162 -25.58 6.29 8.45
N ASP A 163 -26.45 7.19 8.02
CA ASP A 163 -26.40 7.76 6.66
C ASP A 163 -25.21 8.71 6.45
N GLU A 164 -24.67 9.34 7.51
CA GLU A 164 -23.40 10.04 7.41
C GLU A 164 -22.26 9.08 7.04
N TRP A 165 -22.27 7.86 7.60
CA TRP A 165 -21.30 6.82 7.30
C TRP A 165 -21.52 6.21 5.92
N ARG A 166 -22.78 5.93 5.52
CA ARG A 166 -23.11 5.43 4.18
C ARG A 166 -22.71 6.44 3.10
N TYR A 167 -23.01 7.73 3.28
CA TYR A 167 -22.52 8.78 2.38
C TYR A 167 -20.99 8.90 2.39
N ALA A 168 -20.36 8.91 3.57
CA ALA A 168 -18.91 9.02 3.67
C ALA A 168 -18.21 7.90 2.90
N LYS A 169 -18.79 6.70 2.85
CA LYS A 169 -18.34 5.50 2.10
C LYS A 169 -18.75 5.47 0.61
N SER A 170 -19.83 6.17 0.23
CA SER A 170 -20.39 6.19 -1.14
C SER A 170 -19.47 6.82 -2.21
N THR A 171 -19.81 6.59 -3.49
CA THR A 171 -19.18 7.31 -4.61
C THR A 171 -19.47 8.81 -4.54
N LYS A 172 -18.43 9.63 -4.50
CA LYS A 172 -18.53 11.10 -4.59
C LYS A 172 -17.98 11.56 -5.93
N ASN A 173 -18.68 12.47 -6.58
CA ASN A 173 -18.27 13.04 -7.86
C ASN A 173 -18.70 14.50 -7.90
N GLU A 174 -17.99 15.28 -7.08
CA GLU A 174 -18.39 16.59 -6.55
C GLU A 174 -17.27 17.62 -6.76
N PHE A 175 -17.50 18.86 -6.35
CA PHE A 175 -16.51 19.93 -6.45
C PHE A 175 -16.05 20.34 -5.06
N ARG A 176 -14.78 20.66 -4.93
CA ARG A 176 -14.13 20.98 -3.67
C ARG A 176 -13.31 22.27 -3.82
N LEU A 177 -13.26 23.06 -2.76
CA LEU A 177 -12.58 24.35 -2.72
C LEU A 177 -11.68 24.39 -1.48
N ARG A 178 -10.40 24.79 -1.62
CA ARG A 178 -9.51 24.94 -0.46
C ARG A 178 -9.79 26.29 0.20
N LYS A 179 -9.64 26.38 1.52
CA LYS A 179 -9.98 27.62 2.27
C LYS A 179 -9.27 28.88 1.72
N LYS A 180 -8.05 28.73 1.18
CA LYS A 180 -7.26 29.82 0.57
C LYS A 180 -7.80 30.36 -0.76
N ASP A 181 -8.71 29.65 -1.41
CA ASP A 181 -9.22 29.98 -2.76
C ASP A 181 -10.63 30.57 -2.75
N ARG A 182 -11.25 30.69 -1.56
CA ARG A 182 -12.63 31.17 -1.43
C ARG A 182 -12.83 32.59 -1.94
N ASP A 183 -11.79 33.41 -1.88
CA ASP A 183 -11.82 34.80 -2.32
C ASP A 183 -11.51 34.95 -3.83
N ASN A 184 -11.18 33.85 -4.52
CA ASN A 184 -10.84 33.81 -5.95
C ASN A 184 -12.00 33.38 -6.86
N VAL A 185 -13.13 32.95 -6.31
CA VAL A 185 -14.24 32.32 -7.06
C VAL A 185 -15.47 33.22 -7.16
N ASP A 186 -16.27 32.99 -8.20
CA ASP A 186 -17.60 33.59 -8.39
C ASP A 186 -18.48 33.40 -7.14
N SER A 187 -19.04 34.50 -6.62
CA SER A 187 -19.81 34.50 -5.38
C SER A 187 -21.08 33.67 -5.47
N GLU A 188 -21.72 33.59 -6.64
CA GLU A 188 -22.91 32.75 -6.86
C GLU A 188 -22.56 31.26 -6.78
N LEU A 189 -21.36 30.88 -7.27
CA LEU A 189 -20.83 29.52 -7.11
C LEU A 189 -20.34 29.22 -5.69
N LEU A 190 -19.86 30.22 -4.95
CA LEU A 190 -19.45 30.07 -3.56
C LEU A 190 -20.65 29.83 -2.65
N GLU A 191 -21.74 30.60 -2.84
CA GLU A 191 -23.00 30.43 -2.12
C GLU A 191 -23.59 29.03 -2.39
N ARG A 192 -23.71 28.63 -3.67
CA ARG A 192 -24.17 27.28 -4.02
C ARG A 192 -23.25 26.17 -3.52
N TYR A 193 -21.93 26.40 -3.46
CA TYR A 193 -20.98 25.45 -2.87
C TYR A 193 -21.24 25.28 -1.37
N ASP A 194 -21.48 26.38 -0.64
CA ASP A 194 -21.76 26.35 0.80
C ASP A 194 -23.13 25.73 1.11
N GLU A 195 -24.14 25.90 0.25
CA GLU A 195 -25.39 25.12 0.31
C GLU A 195 -25.12 23.61 0.21
N CYS A 196 -24.47 23.16 -0.87
CA CYS A 196 -24.10 21.75 -1.08
C CYS A 196 -23.22 21.20 0.05
N MET A 197 -22.43 22.06 0.71
CA MET A 197 -21.57 21.72 1.83
C MET A 197 -22.29 21.70 3.18
N SER A 198 -23.46 22.31 3.30
CA SER A 198 -24.27 22.38 4.52
C SER A 198 -25.44 21.39 4.53
N ALA A 199 -25.98 21.03 3.36
CA ALA A 199 -27.13 20.15 3.21
C ALA A 199 -26.95 18.74 3.84
N PRO A 200 -28.03 18.04 4.21
CA PRO A 200 -27.99 16.64 4.64
C PRO A 200 -27.25 15.75 3.63
N PHE A 201 -26.43 14.82 4.13
CA PHE A 201 -25.50 14.06 3.29
C PHE A 201 -26.16 13.28 2.14
N GLY A 202 -27.36 12.71 2.36
CA GLY A 202 -28.10 12.01 1.30
C GLY A 202 -28.49 12.90 0.11
N GLU A 203 -28.81 14.18 0.36
CA GLU A 203 -29.30 15.13 -0.64
C GLU A 203 -28.16 15.71 -1.51
N ARG A 204 -26.95 15.84 -0.95
CA ARG A 204 -25.78 16.44 -1.63
C ARG A 204 -25.50 15.82 -2.99
N ARG A 205 -25.73 14.51 -3.14
CA ARG A 205 -25.51 13.81 -4.41
C ARG A 205 -26.39 14.36 -5.52
N GLU A 206 -27.65 14.72 -5.23
CA GLU A 206 -28.56 15.30 -6.21
C GLU A 206 -28.15 16.75 -6.53
N MET A 207 -27.82 17.54 -5.50
CA MET A 207 -27.33 18.92 -5.65
C MET A 207 -26.07 19.02 -6.53
N TRP A 208 -25.13 18.06 -6.41
CA TRP A 208 -23.94 17.97 -7.26
C TRP A 208 -24.20 17.43 -8.67
N MET A 209 -25.37 16.85 -8.94
CA MET A 209 -25.75 16.27 -10.23
C MET A 209 -26.68 17.17 -11.05
N ASP A 210 -27.25 18.23 -10.46
CA ASP A 210 -27.90 19.34 -11.18
C ASP A 210 -27.03 19.83 -12.35
N GLU A 211 -27.53 19.67 -13.57
CA GLU A 211 -26.73 19.89 -14.78
C GLU A 211 -26.29 21.36 -14.95
N ARG A 212 -27.13 22.32 -14.53
CA ARG A 212 -26.85 23.76 -14.63
C ARG A 212 -25.70 24.15 -13.72
N TRP A 213 -25.75 23.75 -12.46
CA TRP A 213 -24.69 24.04 -11.50
C TRP A 213 -23.42 23.24 -11.79
N ARG A 214 -23.56 21.95 -12.12
CA ARG A 214 -22.46 21.05 -12.48
C ARG A 214 -21.68 21.52 -13.71
N ALA A 215 -22.35 22.14 -14.69
CA ALA A 215 -21.68 22.76 -15.84
C ALA A 215 -20.83 23.97 -15.41
N ARG A 216 -21.38 24.88 -14.59
CA ARG A 216 -20.63 26.04 -14.07
C ARG A 216 -19.44 25.63 -13.20
N PHE A 217 -19.63 24.69 -12.26
CA PHE A 217 -18.53 24.20 -11.43
C PHE A 217 -17.41 23.54 -12.25
N LYS A 218 -17.74 22.77 -13.31
CA LYS A 218 -16.72 22.25 -14.25
C LYS A 218 -15.93 23.36 -14.94
N ALA A 219 -16.61 24.41 -15.42
CA ALA A 219 -15.96 25.55 -16.06
C ALA A 219 -15.07 26.36 -15.10
N ALA A 220 -15.37 26.31 -13.79
CA ALA A 220 -14.60 26.96 -12.75
C ALA A 220 -13.46 26.10 -12.16
N VAL A 221 -13.18 24.90 -12.68
CA VAL A 221 -12.05 24.08 -12.20
C VAL A 221 -10.72 24.69 -12.61
N GLY A 222 -9.81 24.94 -11.66
CA GLY A 222 -8.53 25.60 -11.92
C GLY A 222 -7.55 25.55 -10.73
N GLU A 223 -6.30 25.98 -10.97
CA GLU A 223 -5.19 25.81 -10.03
C GLU A 223 -5.43 26.49 -8.66
N ASP A 224 -5.98 27.71 -8.66
CA ASP A 224 -6.35 28.49 -7.47
C ASP A 224 -7.87 28.70 -7.33
N SER A 225 -8.65 27.70 -7.78
CA SER A 225 -10.11 27.69 -7.80
C SER A 225 -10.66 26.35 -7.27
N PHE A 226 -11.88 25.98 -7.66
CA PHE A 226 -12.44 24.65 -7.46
C PHE A 226 -11.55 23.56 -8.09
N TYR A 227 -11.58 22.37 -7.49
CA TYR A 227 -11.10 21.14 -8.12
C TYR A 227 -12.20 20.09 -8.12
N HIS A 228 -12.19 19.23 -9.15
CA HIS A 228 -13.09 18.08 -9.22
C HIS A 228 -12.60 16.98 -8.28
N TYR A 229 -13.52 16.42 -7.49
CA TYR A 229 -13.24 15.37 -6.53
C TYR A 229 -14.05 14.12 -6.91
N ASP A 230 -13.35 13.16 -7.50
CA ASP A 230 -13.88 11.85 -7.89
C ASP A 230 -13.36 10.78 -6.93
N GLU A 231 -14.28 10.10 -6.25
CA GLU A 231 -13.97 9.13 -5.21
C GLU A 231 -14.93 7.95 -5.34
N GLY A 232 -14.41 6.78 -5.73
CA GLY A 232 -15.21 5.57 -5.91
C GLY A 232 -15.76 5.00 -4.59
N THR A 233 -16.95 4.38 -4.68
CA THR A 233 -17.63 3.70 -3.56
C THR A 233 -16.73 2.68 -2.84
N MET A 234 -16.98 2.54 -1.55
CA MET A 234 -16.42 1.53 -0.67
C MET A 234 -17.57 0.95 0.16
N GLY A 235 -17.61 -0.38 0.33
CA GLY A 235 -18.59 -1.01 1.22
C GLY A 235 -18.36 -0.66 2.70
N PHE A 236 -19.36 -0.97 3.52
CA PHE A 236 -19.04 -1.42 4.89
C PHE A 236 -18.22 -2.72 4.79
N ASP A 237 -17.52 -3.05 5.87
CA ASP A 237 -16.41 -3.99 5.83
C ASP A 237 -16.90 -5.41 6.16
N GLU A 238 -16.86 -6.29 5.16
CA GLU A 238 -17.32 -7.68 5.22
C GLU A 238 -16.51 -8.52 6.24
N LEU A 239 -17.20 -9.31 7.05
CA LEU A 239 -16.56 -10.17 8.06
C LEU A 239 -15.89 -11.41 7.44
N ASP A 240 -16.51 -12.03 6.43
CA ASP A 240 -16.01 -13.23 5.73
C ASP A 240 -14.86 -12.93 4.73
N SER A 241 -14.46 -11.67 4.62
CA SER A 241 -13.37 -11.20 3.74
C SER A 241 -12.16 -10.74 4.56
N PRO A 242 -10.92 -10.93 4.08
CA PRO A 242 -9.74 -10.33 4.70
C PRO A 242 -9.83 -8.80 4.70
N SER A 243 -9.66 -8.19 5.87
CA SER A 243 -9.69 -6.75 6.11
C SER A 243 -8.88 -5.97 5.06
N ARG A 244 -9.41 -4.87 4.54
CA ARG A 244 -8.66 -3.98 3.64
C ARG A 244 -7.50 -3.28 4.37
N THR A 245 -6.65 -2.56 3.64
CA THR A 245 -5.58 -1.76 4.26
C THR A 245 -6.17 -0.73 5.23
N MET A 246 -5.83 -0.91 6.52
CA MET A 246 -6.03 0.09 7.57
C MET A 246 -5.08 1.28 7.36
N VAL A 247 -5.55 2.47 7.70
CA VAL A 247 -4.82 3.74 7.54
C VAL A 247 -4.73 4.54 8.83
N THR A 248 -3.94 5.60 8.87
CA THR A 248 -3.63 6.35 10.11
C THR A 248 -4.82 7.03 10.78
N ALA A 249 -5.93 7.21 10.06
CA ALA A 249 -7.16 7.80 10.58
C ALA A 249 -8.17 6.78 11.14
N GLU A 250 -7.83 5.48 11.17
CA GLU A 250 -8.75 4.37 11.48
C GLU A 250 -9.65 4.62 12.71
N ILE A 251 -9.04 4.85 13.87
CA ILE A 251 -9.77 5.02 15.12
C ILE A 251 -10.19 6.49 15.29
N GLY A 252 -11.50 6.75 15.20
CA GLY A 252 -12.11 8.06 15.41
C GLY A 252 -13.64 8.01 15.27
N SER A 253 -14.34 9.01 15.81
CA SER A 253 -15.81 9.06 15.89
C SER A 253 -16.52 9.80 14.74
N THR A 254 -15.77 10.57 13.93
CA THR A 254 -16.29 11.26 12.75
C THR A 254 -16.49 10.28 11.58
N PRO A 255 -17.55 10.38 10.78
CA PRO A 255 -17.69 9.65 9.52
C PRO A 255 -16.48 9.83 8.59
N SER A 256 -16.03 8.74 7.98
CA SER A 256 -14.98 8.72 6.95
C SER A 256 -14.94 7.37 6.25
N ARG A 257 -14.79 7.32 4.92
CA ARG A 257 -14.66 6.03 4.20
C ARG A 257 -13.51 5.18 4.67
N MET A 258 -12.45 5.82 5.16
CA MET A 258 -11.21 5.18 5.56
C MET A 258 -11.38 4.26 6.77
N ARG A 259 -12.40 4.48 7.59
CA ARG A 259 -12.64 3.74 8.83
C ARG A 259 -13.43 2.47 8.55
N HIS A 260 -13.02 1.38 9.17
CA HIS A 260 -13.73 0.11 9.15
C HIS A 260 -15.04 0.23 9.92
N ILE A 261 -16.11 -0.21 9.26
CA ILE A 261 -17.48 -0.24 9.78
C ILE A 261 -17.98 -1.66 9.58
N ILE A 262 -18.20 -2.38 10.68
CA ILE A 262 -18.66 -3.76 10.66
C ILE A 262 -20.09 -3.85 11.21
N GLU A 263 -20.87 -4.79 10.70
CA GLU A 263 -22.15 -5.19 11.28
C GLU A 263 -21.86 -6.26 12.34
N TYR A 264 -22.28 -6.03 13.60
CA TYR A 264 -21.96 -6.93 14.73
C TYR A 264 -23.20 -7.71 15.22
N GLU A 265 -24.39 -7.16 14.97
CA GLU A 265 -25.70 -7.79 15.05
C GLU A 265 -26.53 -7.25 13.87
N GLU A 266 -27.60 -7.93 13.46
CA GLU A 266 -28.44 -7.52 12.32
C GLU A 266 -28.92 -6.06 12.45
N GLY A 267 -28.53 -5.23 11.48
CA GLY A 267 -28.82 -3.79 11.45
C GLY A 267 -27.99 -2.91 12.40
N LYS A 268 -27.12 -3.48 13.25
CA LYS A 268 -26.28 -2.74 14.20
C LYS A 268 -24.82 -2.69 13.76
N TYR A 269 -24.30 -1.47 13.66
CA TYR A 269 -22.96 -1.21 13.14
C TYR A 269 -22.02 -0.63 14.21
N ARG A 270 -20.75 -1.05 14.18
CA ARG A 270 -19.70 -0.45 14.99
C ARG A 270 -18.42 -0.20 14.21
N ARG A 271 -17.60 0.70 14.74
CA ARG A 271 -16.21 0.91 14.33
C ARG A 271 -15.32 -0.15 14.97
N LEU A 272 -14.12 -0.33 14.41
CA LEU A 272 -13.06 -1.07 15.07
C LEU A 272 -12.53 -0.33 16.31
N MET A 273 -12.05 -1.12 17.27
CA MET A 273 -11.35 -0.67 18.48
C MET A 273 -9.82 -0.75 18.30
N PRO A 274 -9.02 -0.03 19.12
CA PRO A 274 -7.56 -0.07 19.08
C PRO A 274 -6.95 -1.47 19.15
N ILE A 275 -7.50 -2.36 19.98
CA ILE A 275 -7.06 -3.76 20.13
C ILE A 275 -7.29 -4.57 18.84
N GLU A 276 -8.37 -4.31 18.12
CA GLU A 276 -8.69 -4.96 16.84
C GLU A 276 -7.75 -4.44 15.73
N ALA A 277 -7.36 -3.16 15.79
CA ALA A 277 -6.32 -2.59 14.94
C ALA A 277 -4.92 -3.18 15.25
N GLU A 278 -4.61 -3.49 16.50
CA GLU A 278 -3.38 -4.20 16.89
C GLU A 278 -3.37 -5.63 16.31
N ARG A 279 -4.45 -6.39 16.53
CA ARG A 279 -4.65 -7.75 16.00
C ARG A 279 -4.64 -7.83 14.48
N LEU A 280 -5.25 -6.86 13.78
CA LEU A 280 -5.19 -6.74 12.31
C LEU A 280 -3.78 -6.51 11.76
N ASN A 281 -2.86 -6.00 12.59
CA ASN A 281 -1.43 -5.92 12.28
C ASN A 281 -0.61 -7.05 12.96
N MET A 282 -1.25 -7.97 13.67
CA MET A 282 -0.64 -9.06 14.45
C MET A 282 0.30 -8.59 15.58
N PHE A 283 0.03 -7.44 16.17
CA PHE A 283 0.60 -7.10 17.48
C PHE A 283 -0.13 -7.86 18.60
N PRO A 284 0.52 -8.07 19.76
CA PRO A 284 -0.16 -8.52 20.98
C PRO A 284 -1.28 -7.54 21.39
N ASP A 285 -2.25 -8.05 22.14
CA ASP A 285 -3.31 -7.24 22.74
C ASP A 285 -2.73 -6.12 23.61
N ASP A 286 -3.30 -4.92 23.45
CA ASP A 286 -2.93 -3.69 24.17
C ASP A 286 -1.46 -3.24 24.00
N TRP A 287 -0.79 -3.65 22.91
CA TRP A 287 0.56 -3.21 22.57
C TRP A 287 0.76 -1.69 22.46
N THR A 288 -0.29 -0.92 22.17
CA THR A 288 -0.26 0.56 22.17
C THR A 288 -1.07 1.20 23.31
N LEU A 289 -1.50 0.43 24.31
CA LEU A 289 -2.06 0.95 25.56
C LEU A 289 -0.94 1.55 26.42
N ILE A 290 -0.51 2.74 26.04
CA ILE A 290 0.56 3.51 26.68
C ILE A 290 -0.08 4.74 27.34
N ASP A 291 0.34 5.08 28.55
CA ASP A 291 -0.20 6.26 29.24
C ASP A 291 -0.03 7.55 28.41
N GLY A 292 -1.03 8.43 28.47
CA GLY A 292 -1.14 9.63 27.63
C GLY A 292 -1.41 9.40 26.12
N ILE A 293 -1.52 8.15 25.66
CA ILE A 293 -1.84 7.81 24.25
C ILE A 293 -3.34 7.49 24.12
N SER A 294 -4.07 8.37 23.43
CA SER A 294 -5.51 8.18 23.17
C SER A 294 -5.79 7.16 22.06
N ASP A 295 -7.00 6.59 22.05
CA ASP A 295 -7.47 5.60 21.07
C ASP A 295 -7.19 5.99 19.60
N SER A 296 -7.32 7.29 19.26
CA SER A 296 -7.03 7.78 17.91
C SER A 296 -5.51 7.80 17.60
N ARG A 297 -4.67 8.05 18.61
CA ARG A 297 -3.21 7.89 18.48
C ARG A 297 -2.79 6.42 18.37
N ARG A 298 -3.46 5.50 19.08
CA ARG A 298 -3.30 4.05 18.89
C ARG A 298 -3.58 3.65 17.42
N GLY A 299 -4.71 4.13 16.87
CA GLY A 299 -5.04 4.00 15.45
C GLY A 299 -3.99 4.60 14.49
N PHE A 300 -3.43 5.77 14.80
CA PHE A 300 -2.37 6.39 14.01
C PHE A 300 -1.09 5.54 13.95
N LEU A 301 -0.69 4.93 15.08
CA LEU A 301 0.44 3.99 15.11
C LEU A 301 0.16 2.76 14.23
N MET A 302 -1.03 2.15 14.36
CA MET A 302 -1.41 0.96 13.61
C MET A 302 -1.62 1.19 12.10
N GLY A 303 -2.08 2.38 11.69
CA GLY A 303 -2.14 2.75 10.28
C GLY A 303 -0.76 2.73 9.60
N ASN A 304 0.25 3.28 10.29
CA ASN A 304 1.64 3.35 9.81
C ASN A 304 2.37 2.01 9.87
N ALA A 305 2.05 1.16 10.85
CA ALA A 305 2.77 -0.07 11.16
C ALA A 305 2.83 -1.10 10.00
N LEU A 306 3.86 -1.93 10.05
CA LEU A 306 3.97 -3.16 9.25
C LEU A 306 3.26 -4.30 10.00
N VAL A 307 2.69 -5.24 9.26
CA VAL A 307 2.04 -6.43 9.86
C VAL A 307 3.14 -7.35 10.38
N VAL A 308 3.11 -7.70 11.68
CA VAL A 308 4.18 -8.42 12.38
C VAL A 308 4.51 -9.75 11.71
N GLY A 309 3.50 -10.53 11.31
CA GLY A 309 3.71 -11.80 10.61
C GLY A 309 4.47 -11.68 9.29
N VAL A 310 4.34 -10.55 8.56
CA VAL A 310 5.12 -10.30 7.34
C VAL A 310 6.61 -10.11 7.66
N ILE A 311 6.93 -9.52 8.82
CA ILE A 311 8.30 -9.34 9.28
C ILE A 311 8.87 -10.65 9.82
N ASP A 312 8.06 -11.45 10.51
CA ASP A 312 8.51 -12.74 11.05
C ASP A 312 8.77 -13.78 9.95
N CYS A 313 7.92 -13.86 8.91
CA CYS A 313 8.21 -14.67 7.70
C CYS A 313 9.53 -14.27 7.03
N LEU A 314 9.90 -12.98 7.04
CA LEU A 314 11.17 -12.49 6.47
C LEU A 314 12.37 -12.65 7.41
N ARG A 315 12.15 -12.80 8.72
CA ARG A 315 13.18 -12.76 9.77
C ARG A 315 14.30 -13.77 9.51
N GLU A 316 13.96 -15.04 9.44
CA GLU A 316 14.97 -16.10 9.32
C GLU A 316 15.57 -16.20 7.91
N PRO A 317 14.82 -16.07 6.79
CA PRO A 317 15.41 -16.01 5.47
C PRO A 317 16.38 -14.84 5.27
N ILE A 318 16.13 -13.66 5.88
CA ILE A 318 17.09 -12.55 5.89
C ILE A 318 18.27 -12.86 6.83
N GLY A 319 18.02 -13.40 8.03
CA GLY A 319 19.06 -13.75 9.00
C GLY A 319 20.07 -14.76 8.45
N LYS A 320 19.57 -15.85 7.87
CA LYS A 320 20.32 -16.85 7.08
C LYS A 320 21.18 -16.19 6.01
N LEU A 321 20.59 -15.34 5.18
CA LEU A 321 21.30 -14.66 4.10
C LEU A 321 22.39 -13.70 4.58
N ILE A 322 22.24 -13.12 5.78
CA ILE A 322 23.28 -12.29 6.42
C ILE A 322 24.43 -13.16 6.93
N ARG A 323 24.15 -14.31 7.55
CA ARG A 323 25.18 -15.25 8.06
C ARG A 323 25.98 -15.82 6.89
N ASP A 324 25.30 -16.39 5.88
CA ASP A 324 25.88 -16.96 4.65
C ASP A 324 26.81 -15.99 3.89
N ARG A 325 26.60 -14.67 4.04
CA ARG A 325 27.35 -13.62 3.34
C ARG A 325 28.38 -12.90 4.22
N SER A 326 28.22 -12.94 5.54
CA SER A 326 29.22 -12.44 6.51
C SER A 326 30.44 -13.37 6.61
N GLY A 327 30.26 -14.67 6.34
CA GLY A 327 31.35 -15.66 6.42
C GLY A 327 31.74 -16.03 7.85
N ALA A 328 30.76 -16.04 8.75
CA ALA A 328 30.83 -16.43 10.16
C ALA A 328 29.85 -17.57 10.43
#